data_AF-A0A3M1F885-F1
#
_entry.id   AF-A0A3M1F885-F1
#
_cell.length_a   1.000
_cell.length_b   1.000
_cell.length_c   1.000
_cell.angle_alpha   90.00
_cell.angle_beta   90.00
_cell.angle_gamma   90.00
#
_symmetry.space_group_name_H-M   'P 1'
#
loop_
_entity.id
_entity.type
_entity.pdbx_description
1 polymer ?
#
loop_
_entity_poly.entity_id
_entity_poly.type
_entity_poly.pdbx_seq_one_letter_code
_entity_poly.pdbx_strand_id
1 'polypeptide(L)'
;RVTETGWAVAEEEAIDPITSMGETMMMGLRLLQEGVSAARFLAQHGQTLQDVYGPQLQRFQEQGLLTWDGERVRLTRRGLMVANQVAAAFLP
;
A
#
# COMPACT_ATOMS: atom_id res chain seq x y z
N ARG A 1 -9.75 48.35 6.18
CA ARG A 1 -10.74 47.51 5.48
C ARG A 1 -9.97 46.35 4.87
N VAL A 2 -10.07 45.18 5.49
CA VAL A 2 -9.46 43.93 5.02
C VAL A 2 -10.50 43.26 4.11
N THR A 3 -10.11 42.88 2.90
CA THR A 3 -10.91 41.98 2.05
C THR A 3 -10.10 40.72 1.83
N GLU A 4 -10.46 39.74 2.64
CA GLU A 4 -10.11 38.33 2.58
C GLU A 4 -11.00 37.68 1.50
N THR A 5 -10.40 37.12 0.46
CA THR A 5 -11.00 36.09 -0.40
C THR A 5 -9.80 35.41 -1.08
N GLY A 6 -9.40 34.18 -0.76
CA GLY A 6 -10.22 33.04 -0.39
C GLY A 6 -10.31 32.09 -1.57
N TRP A 7 -9.17 31.64 -2.10
CA TRP A 7 -9.05 30.50 -3.00
C TRP A 7 -7.67 29.87 -2.79
N ALA A 8 -7.55 28.97 -1.82
CA ALA A 8 -6.59 27.90 -2.01
C ALA A 8 -7.23 27.03 -3.10
N VAL A 9 -6.70 27.14 -4.32
CA VAL A 9 -6.96 26.13 -5.33
C VAL A 9 -6.43 24.85 -4.73
N ALA A 10 -7.32 24.02 -4.21
CA ALA A 10 -7.03 22.61 -4.05
C ALA A 10 -6.88 22.13 -5.49
N GLU A 11 -5.66 22.22 -6.02
CA GLU A 11 -5.23 21.31 -7.06
C GLU A 11 -5.47 19.94 -6.46
N GLU A 12 -6.59 19.34 -6.83
CA GLU A 12 -6.82 17.91 -6.73
C GLU A 12 -5.73 17.30 -7.61
N GLU A 13 -4.51 17.20 -7.08
CA GLU A 13 -3.53 16.23 -7.54
C GLU A 13 -4.26 14.90 -7.37
N ALA A 14 -4.96 14.48 -8.43
CA ALA A 14 -5.49 13.15 -8.54
C ALA A 14 -4.26 12.23 -8.51
N ILE A 15 -3.86 11.83 -7.30
CA ILE A 15 -2.79 10.87 -7.09
C ILE A 15 -3.17 9.69 -7.97
N ASP A 16 -2.30 9.38 -8.93
CA ASP A 16 -2.46 8.25 -9.82
C ASP A 16 -2.86 7.02 -8.97
N PRO A 17 -3.97 6.33 -9.29
CA PRO A 17 -4.50 5.25 -8.45
C PRO A 17 -3.46 4.18 -8.10
N ILE A 18 -2.53 3.90 -9.02
CA ILE A 18 -1.44 2.95 -8.81
C ILE A 18 -0.47 3.48 -7.73
N THR A 19 -0.13 4.75 -7.78
CA THR A 19 0.71 5.41 -6.76
C THR A 19 0.05 5.35 -5.38
N SER A 20 -1.24 5.68 -5.28
CA SER A 20 -1.98 5.65 -4.00
C SER A 20 -2.05 4.23 -3.39
N MET A 21 -2.28 3.22 -4.23
CA MET A 21 -2.24 1.81 -3.81
C MET A 21 -0.84 1.41 -3.33
N GLY A 22 0.21 1.83 -4.04
CA GLY A 22 1.61 1.57 -3.68
C GLY A 22 2.00 2.19 -2.33
N GLU A 23 1.56 3.41 -2.06
CA GLU A 23 1.74 4.08 -0.77
C GLU A 23 1.03 3.35 0.37
N THR A 24 -0.20 2.87 0.12
CA THR A 24 -0.96 2.05 1.08
C THR A 24 -0.18 0.78 1.43
N MET A 25 0.41 0.12 0.43
CA MET A 25 1.27 -1.05 0.65
C MET A 25 2.51 -0.69 1.46
N MET A 26 3.21 0.39 1.08
CA MET A 26 4.43 0.81 1.77
C MET A 26 4.20 1.16 3.23
N MET A 27 3.12 1.90 3.54
CA MET A 27 2.80 2.30 4.90
C MET A 27 2.27 1.10 5.70
N GLY A 28 1.34 0.31 5.15
CA GLY A 28 0.75 -0.81 5.87
C GLY A 28 1.74 -1.94 6.16
N LEU A 29 2.70 -2.21 5.28
CA LEU A 29 3.76 -3.19 5.54
C LEU A 29 4.72 -2.77 6.66
N ARG A 30 4.80 -1.48 7.00
CA ARG A 30 5.56 -0.99 8.17
C ARG A 30 4.82 -1.23 9.49
N LEU A 31 3.51 -1.47 9.47
CA LEU A 31 2.70 -1.78 10.65
C LEU A 31 2.77 -3.28 10.96
N LEU A 32 3.78 -3.69 11.74
CA LEU A 32 4.15 -5.10 11.96
C LEU A 32 3.00 -6.03 12.39
N GLN A 33 2.07 -5.54 13.21
CA GLN A 33 0.95 -6.33 13.71
C GLN A 33 -0.25 -6.33 12.76
N GLU A 34 -0.51 -5.19 12.11
CA GLU A 34 -1.72 -4.96 11.32
C GLU A 34 -1.56 -5.36 9.86
N GLY A 35 -0.38 -5.11 9.27
CA GLY A 35 -0.12 -5.31 7.86
C GLY A 35 -1.10 -4.55 6.96
N VAL A 36 -1.35 -5.09 5.78
CA VAL A 36 -2.35 -4.58 4.85
C VAL A 36 -3.55 -5.52 4.84
N SER A 37 -4.73 -5.01 5.21
CA SER A 37 -5.98 -5.77 5.15
C SER A 37 -6.58 -5.71 3.76
N ALA A 38 -6.95 -6.87 3.20
CA ALA A 38 -7.61 -6.98 1.90
C ALA A 38 -8.93 -6.22 1.85
N ALA A 39 -9.76 -6.37 2.89
CA ALA A 39 -11.05 -5.70 2.98
C ALA A 39 -10.90 -4.17 3.04
N ARG A 40 -9.94 -3.67 3.83
CA ARG A 40 -9.69 -2.22 3.95
C ARG A 40 -9.08 -1.64 2.68
N PHE A 41 -8.18 -2.39 2.04
CA PHE A 41 -7.60 -2.03 0.75
C PHE A 41 -8.68 -1.94 -0.33
N LEU A 42 -9.55 -2.94 -0.44
CA LEU A 42 -10.67 -2.95 -1.37
C LEU A 42 -11.64 -1.79 -1.11
N ALA A 43 -11.99 -1.53 0.15
CA ALA A 43 -12.87 -0.42 0.51
C ALA A 43 -12.27 0.95 0.15
N GLN A 44 -10.95 1.10 0.22
CA GLN A 44 -10.25 2.35 -0.07
C GLN A 44 -9.99 2.56 -1.56
N HIS A 45 -9.65 1.50 -2.30
CA HIS A 45 -9.14 1.60 -3.68
C HIS A 45 -10.08 1.02 -4.73
N GLY A 46 -11.12 0.29 -4.33
CA GLY A 46 -12.05 -0.38 -5.26
C GLY A 46 -11.45 -1.55 -6.04
N GLN A 47 -10.19 -1.92 -5.75
CA GLN A 47 -9.49 -3.05 -6.36
C GLN A 47 -9.01 -4.03 -5.29
N THR A 48 -8.90 -5.32 -5.63
CA THR A 48 -8.37 -6.31 -4.69
C THR A 48 -6.84 -6.35 -4.74
N LEU A 49 -6.22 -6.75 -3.64
CA LEU A 49 -4.77 -6.96 -3.57
C LEU A 49 -4.29 -8.02 -4.57
N GLN A 50 -5.09 -9.06 -4.80
CA GLN A 50 -4.79 -10.11 -5.77
C GLN A 50 -4.78 -9.57 -7.20
N ASP A 51 -5.76 -8.75 -7.57
CA ASP A 51 -5.88 -8.23 -8.94
C ASP A 51 -4.72 -7.29 -9.29
N VAL A 52 -4.27 -6.49 -8.33
CA VAL A 52 -3.25 -5.46 -8.54
C VAL A 52 -1.83 -6.01 -8.30
N TYR A 53 -1.65 -6.81 -7.25
CA TYR A 53 -0.33 -7.21 -6.75
C TYR A 53 -0.13 -8.72 -6.65
N GLY A 54 -1.02 -9.54 -7.20
CA GLY A 54 -0.93 -11.01 -7.15
C GLY A 54 0.46 -11.58 -7.46
N PRO A 55 1.11 -11.18 -8.58
CA PRO A 55 2.47 -11.64 -8.89
C PRO A 55 3.52 -11.25 -7.85
N GLN A 56 3.48 -10.01 -7.33
CA GLN A 56 4.40 -9.52 -6.30
C GLN A 56 4.19 -10.26 -4.98
N LEU A 57 2.93 -10.47 -4.58
CA LEU A 57 2.56 -11.20 -3.37
C LEU A 57 3.08 -12.64 -3.44
N GLN A 58 2.78 -13.35 -4.53
CA GLN A 58 3.24 -14.73 -4.74
C GLN A 58 4.78 -14.80 -4.68
N ARG A 59 5.47 -13.95 -5.44
CA ARG A 59 6.94 -13.91 -5.48
C ARG A 59 7.55 -13.74 -4.09
N PHE A 60 7.01 -12.82 -3.29
CA PHE A 60 7.54 -12.55 -1.95
C PHE A 60 7.13 -13.58 -0.90
N GLN A 61 5.99 -14.26 -1.07
CA GLN A 61 5.65 -15.44 -0.28
C GLN A 61 6.61 -16.59 -0.54
N GLU A 62 6.91 -16.89 -1.81
CA GLU A 62 7.86 -17.93 -2.21
C GLU A 62 9.27 -17.66 -1.67
N GLN A 63 9.69 -16.39 -1.56
CA GLN A 63 10.95 -15.98 -0.95
C GLN A 63 10.93 -15.95 0.59
N GLY A 64 9.79 -16.25 1.20
CA GLY A 64 9.59 -16.22 2.66
C GLY A 64 9.69 -14.80 3.25
N LEU A 65 9.43 -13.75 2.46
CA LEU A 65 9.50 -12.35 2.89
C LEU A 65 8.13 -11.80 3.32
N LEU A 66 7.05 -12.30 2.73
CA LEU A 66 5.68 -11.95 3.09
C LEU A 66 4.87 -13.19 3.47
N THR A 67 3.85 -12.97 4.29
CA THR A 67 2.71 -13.87 4.46
C THR A 67 1.50 -13.22 3.83
N TRP A 68 0.70 -14.01 3.13
CA TRP A 68 -0.58 -13.62 2.57
C TRP A 68 -1.53 -14.81 2.64
N ASP A 69 -2.61 -14.65 3.40
CA ASP A 69 -3.62 -15.68 3.67
C ASP A 69 -4.94 -15.43 2.94
N GLY A 70 -4.97 -14.43 2.05
CA GLY A 70 -6.16 -13.96 1.34
C GLY A 70 -6.89 -12.83 2.06
N GLU A 71 -6.62 -12.61 3.35
CA GLU A 71 -7.23 -11.55 4.15
C GLU A 71 -6.23 -10.45 4.52
N ARG A 72 -4.95 -10.80 4.74
CA ARG A 72 -3.95 -9.86 5.27
C ARG A 72 -2.53 -10.14 4.79
N VAL A 73 -1.87 -9.10 4.28
CA VAL A 73 -0.44 -9.14 3.88
C VAL A 73 0.42 -8.65 5.05
N ARG A 74 1.43 -9.43 5.44
CA ARG A 74 2.40 -9.04 6.49
C ARG A 74 3.82 -9.46 6.15
N LEU A 75 4.81 -8.69 6.59
CA LEU A 75 6.21 -9.10 6.55
C LEU A 75 6.47 -10.25 7.52
N THR A 76 7.27 -11.23 7.09
CA THR A 76 7.86 -12.22 8.00
C THR A 76 9.02 -11.59 8.77
N ARG A 77 9.56 -12.29 9.78
CA ARG A 77 10.80 -11.86 10.44
C ARG A 77 11.95 -11.62 9.45
N ARG A 78 12.06 -12.43 8.40
CA ARG A 78 13.05 -12.27 7.33
C ARG A 78 12.71 -11.08 6.44
N GLY A 79 11.43 -10.91 6.09
CA GLY A 79 10.94 -9.76 5.34
C GLY A 79 11.26 -8.43 6.00
N LEU A 80 11.22 -8.37 7.34
CA LEU A 80 11.54 -7.16 8.10
C LEU A 80 12.98 -6.69 7.91
N MET A 81 13.92 -7.61 7.73
CA MET A 81 15.33 -7.28 7.48
C MET A 81 15.52 -6.57 6.13
N VAL A 82 14.56 -6.70 5.22
CA VAL A 82 14.56 -6.11 3.87
C VAL A 82 13.28 -5.30 3.60
N ALA A 83 12.64 -4.78 4.65
CA ALA A 83 11.32 -4.15 4.58
C ALA A 83 11.25 -3.02 3.53
N ASN A 84 12.29 -2.18 3.46
CA ASN A 84 12.35 -1.08 2.50
C ASN A 84 12.38 -1.59 1.05
N GLN A 85 13.08 -2.70 0.76
CA GLN A 85 13.14 -3.27 -0.59
C GLN A 85 11.81 -3.92 -0.98
N VAL A 86 11.17 -4.63 -0.03
CA VAL A 86 9.85 -5.23 -0.25
C VAL A 86 8.81 -4.14 -0.48
N ALA A 87 8.79 -3.10 0.35
CA ALA A 87 7.85 -1.98 0.23
C ALA A 87 8.04 -1.18 -1.07
N ALA A 88 9.28 -0.91 -1.47
CA ALA A 88 9.57 -0.19 -2.71
C ALA A 88 9.07 -0.92 -3.96
N ALA A 89 8.97 -2.26 -3.92
CA ALA A 89 8.48 -3.05 -5.04
C ALA A 89 6.96 -2.93 -5.30
N PHE A 90 6.22 -2.19 -4.45
CA PHE A 90 4.81 -1.89 -4.65
C PHE A 90 4.55 -0.48 -5.21
N LEU A 91 5.58 0.36 -5.30
CA LEU A 91 5.51 1.65 -5.99
C LEU A 91 5.68 1.46 -7.51
N PRO A 92 5.11 2.38 -8.33
CA PRO A 92 5.34 2.40 -9.78
C PRO A 92 6.79 2.63 -10.18
#